data_AF-A0A357G1P0-F1
#
_entry.id   AF-A0A357G1P0-F1
#
_cell.length_a   1.000
_cell.length_b   1.000
_cell.length_c   1.000
_cell.angle_alpha   90.00
_cell.angle_beta   90.00
_cell.angle_gamma   90.00
#
_symmetry.space_group_name_H-M   'P 1'
#
loop_
_entity.id
_entity.type
_entity.pdbx_description
1 polymer ?
#
loop_
_entity_poly.entity_id
_entity_poly.type
_entity_poly.pdbx_seq_one_letter_code
_entity_poly.pdbx_strand_id
1 'polypeptide(L)'
;MKLSLEFEKPILELENKISELRHVTSDNRVNIAEEIARMQSKADRLLVQTYGKLTPAQKVQVARHPERPHFLDYINHLIDDFTPLAG
;
A
#
# COMPACT_ATOMS: atom_id res chain seq x y z
N MET A 1 6.19 10.71 -2.53
CA MET A 1 7.29 9.98 -1.85
C MET A 1 6.59 9.20 -0.74
N LYS A 2 6.42 7.87 -0.90
CA LYS A 2 5.62 7.05 0.03
C LYS A 2 6.29 7.10 1.40
N LEU A 3 5.67 7.80 2.36
CA LEU A 3 6.22 7.93 3.70
C LEU A 3 5.98 6.59 4.43
N SER A 4 6.99 5.72 4.41
CA SER A 4 6.87 4.38 4.99
C SER A 4 6.68 4.44 6.50
N LEU A 5 5.68 3.72 7.02
CA LEU A 5 5.56 3.46 8.44
C LEU A 5 6.50 2.31 8.84
N GLU A 6 7.08 2.37 10.04
CA GLU A 6 8.08 1.39 10.51
C GLU A 6 7.56 -0.05 10.48
N PHE A 7 6.28 -0.25 10.78
CA PHE A 7 5.66 -1.58 10.79
C PHE A 7 5.36 -2.12 9.38
N GLU A 8 5.48 -1.30 8.33
CA GLU A 8 5.29 -1.71 6.94
C GLU A 8 6.59 -2.14 6.26
N LYS A 9 7.74 -1.91 6.89
CA LYS A 9 9.06 -2.35 6.40
C LYS A 9 9.08 -3.77 5.80
N PRO A 10 8.57 -4.82 6.47
CA PRO A 10 8.64 -6.17 5.92
C PRO A 10 7.76 -6.35 4.66
N ILE A 11 6.72 -5.53 4.48
CA ILE A 11 5.89 -5.53 3.26
C ILE A 11 6.65 -4.82 2.14
N LEU A 12 7.27 -3.67 2.43
CA LEU A 12 8.04 -2.90 1.45
C LEU A 12 9.27 -3.66 0.95
N GLU A 13 9.95 -4.41 1.82
CA GLU A 13 11.05 -5.28 1.39
C GLU A 13 10.59 -6.35 0.40
N LEU A 14 9.39 -6.93 0.61
CA LEU A 14 8.78 -7.87 -0.32
C LEU A 14 8.39 -7.18 -1.64
N GLU A 15 7.76 -6.00 -1.59
CA GLU A 15 7.38 -5.22 -2.77
C GLU A 15 8.62 -4.82 -3.60
N ASN A 16 9.69 -4.35 -2.95
CA ASN A 16 10.94 -4.00 -3.60
C ASN A 16 11.56 -5.21 -4.30
N LYS A 17 11.60 -6.36 -3.62
CA LYS A 17 12.14 -7.60 -4.21
C LYS A 17 11.29 -8.10 -5.38
N ILE A 18 9.96 -7.95 -5.32
CA ILE A 18 9.07 -8.22 -6.45
C ILE A 18 9.38 -7.27 -7.62
N SER A 19 9.59 -5.98 -7.33
CA SER A 19 9.93 -4.98 -8.35
C SER A 19 11.26 -5.31 -9.02
N GLU A 20 12.28 -5.67 -8.25
CA GLU A 20 13.58 -6.12 -8.76
C GLU A 20 13.42 -7.32 -9.70
N LEU A 21 12.69 -8.36 -9.27
CA LEU A 21 12.44 -9.55 -10.09
C LEU A 21 11.69 -9.25 -11.39
N ARG A 22 10.80 -8.24 -11.40
CA ARG A 22 10.10 -7.79 -12.63
C ARG A 22 11.05 -7.13 -13.64
N HIS A 23 12.15 -6.53 -13.18
CA HIS A 23 13.13 -5.89 -14.06
C HIS A 23 14.22 -6.85 -14.56
N VAL A 24 14.30 -8.08 -14.02
CA VAL A 24 15.24 -9.09 -14.49
C VAL A 24 14.71 -9.74 -15.78
N THR A 25 15.21 -9.28 -16.92
CA THR A 25 15.08 -9.98 -18.20
C THR A 25 15.96 -11.23 -18.18
N SER A 26 15.37 -12.42 -18.07
CA SER A 26 16.10 -13.69 -18.23
C SER A 26 15.31 -14.73 -19.03
N ASP A 27 16.03 -15.71 -19.56
CA ASP A 27 15.53 -16.77 -20.44
C ASP A 27 14.51 -17.72 -19.78
N ASN A 28 14.35 -17.63 -18.45
CA ASN A 28 13.47 -18.51 -17.68
C ASN A 28 12.18 -17.79 -17.20
N ARG A 29 11.56 -17.01 -18.10
CA ARG A 29 10.40 -16.13 -17.83
C ARG A 29 9.24 -16.82 -17.09
N VAL A 30 9.02 -18.10 -17.34
CA VAL A 30 7.92 -18.87 -16.73
C VAL A 30 8.15 -19.06 -15.22
N ASN A 31 9.37 -19.44 -14.81
CA ASN A 31 9.70 -19.67 -13.41
C ASN A 31 9.66 -18.36 -12.59
N ILE A 32 10.10 -17.27 -13.20
CA ILE A 32 10.07 -15.94 -12.56
C ILE A 32 8.64 -15.44 -12.36
N ALA A 33 7.75 -15.66 -13.33
CA ALA A 33 6.36 -15.26 -13.21
C ALA A 33 5.65 -16.00 -12.05
N GLU A 34 5.90 -17.30 -11.89
CA GLU A 34 5.38 -18.09 -10.76
C GLU A 34 5.92 -17.60 -9.41
N GLU A 35 7.23 -17.30 -9.35
CA GLU A 35 7.85 -16.79 -8.14
C GLU A 35 7.31 -15.40 -7.75
N ILE A 36 7.14 -14.50 -8.73
CA ILE A 36 6.50 -13.19 -8.52
C ILE A 36 5.08 -13.37 -7.98
N ALA A 37 4.27 -14.26 -8.57
CA ALA A 37 2.91 -14.51 -8.12
C ALA A 37 2.87 -15.03 -6.67
N ARG A 38 3.79 -15.94 -6.32
CA ARG A 38 3.94 -16.48 -4.96
C ARG A 38 4.33 -15.38 -3.96
N MET A 39 5.30 -14.55 -4.32
CA MET A 39 5.76 -13.44 -3.48
C MET A 39 4.67 -12.37 -3.32
N GLN A 40 3.92 -12.05 -4.37
CA GLN A 40 2.79 -11.13 -4.32
C GLN A 40 1.72 -11.64 -3.35
N SER A 41 1.32 -12.90 -3.47
CA SER A 41 0.33 -13.49 -2.54
C SER A 41 0.80 -13.45 -1.09
N LYS A 42 2.11 -13.63 -0.85
CA LYS A 42 2.69 -13.50 0.49
C LYS A 42 2.65 -12.06 1.00
N ALA A 43 2.97 -11.08 0.15
CA ALA A 43 2.90 -9.66 0.49
C ALA A 43 1.47 -9.25 0.85
N ASP A 44 0.49 -9.65 0.04
CA ASP A 44 -0.94 -9.34 0.27
C ASP A 44 -1.43 -9.93 1.61
N ARG A 45 -1.07 -11.18 1.92
CA ARG A 45 -1.40 -11.81 3.21
C ARG A 45 -0.76 -11.08 4.38
N LEU A 46 0.50 -10.67 4.25
CA LEU A 46 1.22 -9.95 5.29
C LEU A 46 0.62 -8.56 5.51
N LEU A 47 0.19 -7.89 4.44
CA LEU A 47 -0.51 -6.61 4.49
C LEU A 47 -1.80 -6.73 5.31
N VAL A 48 -2.68 -7.68 4.95
CA VAL A 48 -3.93 -7.91 5.68
C VAL A 48 -3.66 -8.26 7.14
N GLN A 49 -2.67 -9.10 7.43
CA GLN A 49 -2.32 -9.48 8.80
C GLN A 49 -1.80 -8.30 9.63
N THR A 50 -0.93 -7.47 9.05
CA THR A 50 -0.32 -6.32 9.70
C THR A 50 -1.37 -5.27 10.03
N TYR A 51 -2.19 -4.91 9.04
CA TYR A 51 -3.27 -3.94 9.22
C TYR A 51 -4.40 -4.46 10.11
N GLY A 52 -4.65 -5.77 10.14
CA GLY A 52 -5.62 -6.40 11.03
C GLY A 52 -5.21 -6.42 12.51
N LYS A 53 -3.92 -6.27 12.81
CA LYS A 53 -3.37 -6.37 14.18
C LYS A 53 -2.62 -5.11 14.62
N LEU A 54 -2.99 -3.94 14.11
CA LEU A 54 -2.35 -2.68 14.48
C LEU A 54 -2.53 -2.35 15.96
N THR A 55 -1.42 -1.99 16.61
CA THR A 55 -1.43 -1.43 17.96
C THR A 55 -2.05 -0.02 17.98
N PRO A 56 -2.53 0.47 19.14
CA PRO A 56 -3.09 1.82 19.23
C PRO A 56 -2.15 2.92 18.70
N ALA A 57 -0.85 2.84 19.00
CA ALA A 57 0.13 3.80 18.49
C ALA A 57 0.29 3.75 16.97
N GLN A 58 0.28 2.55 16.37
CA GLN A 58 0.35 2.37 14.92
C GLN A 58 -0.91 2.92 14.23
N LYS A 59 -2.11 2.74 14.84
CA LYS A 59 -3.33 3.36 14.32
C LYS A 59 -3.24 4.89 14.28
N VAL A 60 -2.63 5.50 15.29
CA VAL A 60 -2.38 6.97 15.30
C VAL A 60 -1.44 7.37 14.17
N GLN A 61 -0.41 6.58 13.88
CA GLN A 61 0.49 6.84 12.74
C GLN A 61 -0.26 6.79 11.40
N VAL A 62 -1.12 5.80 11.18
CA VAL A 62 -1.97 5.71 9.97
C VAL A 62 -2.96 6.88 9.90
N ALA A 63 -3.53 7.30 11.05
CA ALA A 63 -4.43 8.44 11.12
C ALA A 63 -3.76 9.77 10.78
N ARG A 64 -2.45 9.88 11.01
CA ARG A 64 -1.64 11.08 10.76
C ARG A 64 -0.77 10.97 9.50
N HIS A 65 -1.02 9.97 8.65
CA HIS A 65 -0.27 9.81 7.42
C HIS A 65 -0.43 11.04 6.52
N PRO A 66 0.65 11.61 5.94
CA PRO A 66 0.55 12.83 5.13
C PRO A 66 -0.33 12.68 3.89
N GLU A 67 -0.40 11.48 3.31
CA GLU A 67 -1.23 11.17 2.14
C GLU A 67 -2.61 10.62 2.55
N ARG A 68 -3.05 10.81 3.80
CA ARG A 68 -4.38 10.38 4.22
C ARG A 68 -5.44 11.25 3.52
N PRO A 69 -6.42 10.67 2.81
CA PRO A 69 -7.46 11.44 2.15
C PRO A 69 -8.21 12.34 3.13
N HIS A 70 -8.31 13.61 2.76
CA HIS A 70 -9.05 14.64 3.46
C HIS A 70 -10.48 14.74 2.95
N PHE A 71 -11.29 15.56 3.64
CA PHE A 71 -12.72 15.69 3.34
C PHE A 71 -13.02 15.97 1.86
N LEU A 72 -12.28 16.90 1.25
CA LEU A 72 -12.46 17.25 -0.17
C LEU A 72 -12.14 16.09 -1.12
N ASP A 73 -11.20 15.22 -0.76
CA ASP A 73 -10.88 14.04 -1.56
C ASP A 73 -12.09 13.10 -1.64
N TYR A 74 -12.82 12.93 -0.53
CA TYR A 74 -14.04 12.12 -0.54
C TYR A 74 -15.16 12.76 -1.37
N ILE A 75 -15.36 14.07 -1.26
CA ILE A 75 -16.35 14.79 -2.08
C ILE A 75 -16.08 14.55 -3.57
N ASN A 76 -14.83 14.78 -4.00
CA ASN A 76 -14.44 14.68 -5.40
C ASN A 76 -14.65 13.28 -6.01
N HIS A 77 -14.74 12.23 -5.18
CA HIS A 77 -14.94 10.85 -5.64
C HIS A 77 -16.36 10.32 -5.45
N LEU A 78 -17.17 10.96 -4.58
CA LEU A 78 -18.45 10.40 -4.13
C LEU A 78 -19.66 11.30 -4.43
N ILE A 79 -19.46 12.60 -4.66
CA ILE A 79 -20.54 13.58 -4.76
C ILE A 79 -20.34 14.43 -6.01
N ASP A 80 -21.34 14.42 -6.88
CA ASP A 80 -21.44 15.32 -8.01
C ASP A 80 -22.12 16.65 -7.60
N ASP A 81 -21.75 17.75 -8.25
CA ASP A 81 -22.32 19.09 -8.05
C ASP A 81 -22.28 19.63 -6.60
N PHE A 82 -21.23 19.30 -5.84
CA PHE A 82 -21.04 19.80 -4.48
C PHE A 82 -20.82 21.33 -4.46
N THR A 83 -21.70 22.04 -3.75
CA THR A 83 -21.59 23.49 -3.54
C THR A 83 -21.10 23.78 -2.11
N PRO A 84 -19.82 24.17 -1.91
CA PRO A 84 -19.34 24.56 -0.60
C PRO A 84 -19.99 25.88 -0.15
N LEU A 85 -20.53 25.89 1.06
CA LEU A 85 -20.98 27.11 1.73
C LEU A 85 -19.91 27.58 2.70
N ALA A 86 -19.65 28.88 2.73
CA ALA A 86 -18.74 29.53 3.65
C ALA A 86 -19.46 30.66 4.40
N GLY A 87 -19.02 30.94 5.62
CA GLY A 87 -19.45 32.07 6.44
C GLY A 87 -18.33 33.07 6.65
#